data_AF-A0A0N5AR46-F1
#
_entry.id   AF-A0A0N5AR46-F1
#
_cell.length_a   1.000
_cell.length_b   1.000
_cell.length_c   1.000
_cell.angle_alpha   90.00
_cell.angle_beta   90.00
_cell.angle_gamma   90.00
#
_symmetry.space_group_name_H-M   'P 1'
#
loop_
_entity.id
_entity.type
_entity.pdbx_description
1 polymer ?
#
loop_
_entity_poly.entity_id
_entity_poly.type
_entity_poly.pdbx_seq_one_letter_code
_entity_poly.pdbx_strand_id
1 'polypeptide(L)'
;LNKESLNVVLKTFAKSIVIYSVLTYCSIQVLVSSTMSTGILFDDMFLVKDFDPDGKKFDRVSRLFCDSESFKMELILDVNTQIYPMHLNDKFRLVLATTLRDDGLPDDKEYDPLVHYPRMDTFEYVMFGKVYRIEGEESSGESNTLAAYASFGGLLMRLKGDANNLHGFELDSNIYLLMKRITF
;
A
#
# COMPACT_ATOMS: atom_id res chain seq x y z
N LEU A 1 -56.15 23.94 -25.98
CA LEU A 1 -55.04 23.13 -25.44
C LEU A 1 -54.99 23.33 -23.93
N ASN A 2 -55.28 22.26 -23.18
CA ASN A 2 -55.67 22.31 -21.78
C ASN A 2 -54.44 22.51 -20.87
N LYS A 3 -54.53 23.39 -19.87
CA LYS A 3 -53.41 23.72 -18.95
C LYS A 3 -52.89 22.49 -18.18
N GLU A 4 -53.69 21.44 -18.07
CA GLU A 4 -53.29 20.18 -17.44
C GLU A 4 -52.30 19.36 -18.29
N SER A 5 -52.45 19.38 -19.62
CA SER A 5 -51.58 18.61 -20.52
C SER A 5 -50.15 19.18 -20.54
N LEU A 6 -49.98 20.50 -20.40
CA LEU A 6 -48.67 21.15 -20.35
C LEU A 6 -47.89 20.79 -19.06
N ASN A 7 -48.58 20.66 -17.94
CA ASN A 7 -47.96 20.28 -16.66
C ASN A 7 -47.46 18.84 -16.64
N VAL A 8 -48.13 17.92 -17.33
CA VAL A 8 -47.68 16.52 -17.48
C VAL A 8 -46.43 16.44 -18.35
N VAL A 9 -46.38 17.23 -19.43
CA VAL A 9 -45.20 17.29 -20.31
C VAL A 9 -44.01 17.92 -19.57
N LEU A 10 -44.19 19.04 -18.86
CA LEU A 10 -43.11 19.66 -18.08
C LEU A 10 -42.58 18.76 -16.95
N LYS A 11 -43.46 18.04 -16.23
CA LYS A 11 -43.03 17.09 -15.19
C LYS A 11 -42.25 15.91 -15.78
N THR A 12 -42.59 15.47 -16.99
CA THR A 12 -41.88 14.39 -17.68
C THR A 12 -40.49 14.86 -18.16
N PHE A 13 -40.40 16.06 -18.71
CA PHE A 13 -39.11 16.67 -19.10
C PHE A 13 -38.20 16.93 -17.90
N ALA A 14 -38.73 17.42 -16.78
CA ALA A 14 -37.96 17.65 -15.56
C ALA A 14 -37.41 16.34 -14.96
N LYS A 15 -38.21 15.26 -14.96
CA LYS A 15 -37.74 13.94 -14.53
C LYS A 15 -36.62 13.40 -15.41
N SER A 16 -36.71 13.61 -16.72
CA SER A 16 -35.67 13.18 -17.67
C SER A 16 -34.34 13.90 -17.41
N ILE A 17 -34.36 15.23 -17.20
CA ILE A 17 -33.14 16.02 -16.91
C ILE A 17 -32.48 15.59 -15.60
N VAL A 18 -33.27 15.33 -14.54
CA VAL A 18 -32.71 14.86 -13.27
C VAL A 18 -32.07 13.48 -13.43
N ILE A 19 -32.71 12.57 -14.17
CA ILE A 19 -32.16 11.24 -14.47
C ILE A 19 -30.85 11.34 -15.25
N TYR A 20 -30.74 12.23 -16.24
CA TYR A 20 -29.47 12.46 -16.94
C TYR A 20 -28.38 13.04 -16.03
N SER A 21 -28.70 13.97 -15.12
CA SER A 21 -27.69 14.50 -14.18
C SER A 21 -27.23 13.43 -13.18
N VAL A 22 -28.14 12.59 -12.67
CA VAL A 22 -27.84 11.54 -11.69
C VAL A 22 -27.10 10.38 -12.35
N LEU A 23 -27.44 9.99 -13.58
CA LEU A 23 -26.68 8.98 -14.33
C LEU A 23 -25.29 9.47 -14.72
N THR A 24 -25.14 10.77 -15.05
CA THR A 24 -23.82 11.35 -15.32
C THR A 24 -22.99 11.41 -14.04
N TYR A 25 -23.58 11.77 -12.91
CA TYR A 25 -22.90 11.75 -11.60
C TYR A 25 -22.58 10.32 -11.11
N CYS A 26 -23.45 9.35 -11.37
CA CYS A 26 -23.22 7.95 -11.00
C CYS A 26 -22.09 7.35 -11.86
N SER A 27 -22.04 7.67 -13.16
CA SER A 27 -20.91 7.28 -14.02
C SER A 27 -19.60 7.97 -13.63
N ILE A 28 -19.65 9.24 -13.18
CA ILE A 28 -18.47 9.95 -12.68
C ILE A 28 -18.01 9.37 -11.33
N GLN A 29 -18.92 9.02 -10.41
CA GLN A 29 -18.56 8.36 -9.15
C GLN A 29 -18.03 6.93 -9.35
N VAL A 30 -18.54 6.20 -10.35
CA VAL A 30 -18.03 4.86 -10.68
C VAL A 30 -16.64 4.94 -11.33
N LEU A 31 -16.30 6.04 -12.01
CA LEU A 31 -14.94 6.25 -12.54
C LEU A 31 -13.90 6.64 -11.46
N VAL A 32 -14.34 7.07 -10.26
CA VAL A 32 -13.44 7.47 -9.16
C VAL A 32 -13.06 6.28 -8.26
N SER A 33 -13.59 5.08 -8.49
CA SER A 33 -13.31 3.91 -7.66
C SER A 33 -12.27 2.95 -8.24
N SER A 34 -11.47 3.36 -9.22
CA SER A 34 -10.36 2.57 -9.74
C SER A 34 -9.20 3.47 -10.18
N THR A 35 -8.63 4.25 -9.27
CA THR A 35 -7.19 4.47 -9.36
C THR A 35 -6.56 3.09 -9.10
N MET A 36 -6.27 2.34 -10.17
CA MET A 36 -5.18 1.37 -10.05
C MET A 36 -4.01 2.21 -9.57
N SER A 37 -3.68 2.05 -8.29
CA SER A 37 -2.64 2.79 -7.62
C SER A 37 -1.33 2.47 -8.32
N THR A 38 -1.01 3.30 -9.31
CA THR A 38 0.15 3.15 -10.17
C THR A 38 1.40 3.19 -9.27
N GLY A 39 2.32 2.27 -9.54
CA GLY A 39 3.56 2.14 -8.78
C GLY A 39 3.43 1.46 -7.42
N ILE A 40 2.28 0.87 -7.04
CA ILE A 40 2.25 -0.08 -5.90
C ILE A 40 2.80 -1.43 -6.35
N LEU A 41 3.84 -1.89 -5.67
CA LEU A 41 4.44 -3.22 -5.87
C LEU A 41 3.76 -4.27 -5.01
N PHE A 42 3.34 -3.88 -3.81
CA PHE A 42 2.85 -4.81 -2.82
C PHE A 42 1.92 -4.10 -1.82
N ASP A 43 0.85 -4.77 -1.40
CA ASP A 43 -0.13 -4.27 -0.44
C ASP A 43 -0.74 -5.44 0.30
N ASP A 44 -0.50 -5.52 1.61
CA ASP A 44 -1.03 -6.60 2.44
C ASP A 44 -1.17 -6.18 3.92
N MET A 45 -1.94 -6.97 4.66
CA MET A 45 -2.12 -6.84 6.10
C MET A 45 -1.27 -7.88 6.84
N PHE A 46 -0.48 -7.39 7.79
CA PHE A 46 0.39 -8.20 8.63
C PHE A 46 -0.03 -8.13 10.09
N LEU A 47 0.19 -9.24 10.78
CA LEU A 47 0.05 -9.40 12.21
C LEU A 47 1.44 -9.55 12.83
N VAL A 48 1.75 -8.71 13.83
CA VAL A 48 3.00 -8.86 14.58
C VAL A 48 2.92 -10.09 15.49
N LYS A 49 3.80 -11.06 15.25
CA LYS A 49 3.90 -12.30 16.02
C LYS A 49 4.89 -12.21 17.16
N ASP A 50 6.06 -11.65 16.90
CA ASP A 50 7.15 -11.60 17.86
C ASP A 50 8.03 -10.35 17.68
N PHE A 51 8.75 -9.99 18.75
CA PHE A 51 9.71 -8.89 18.80
C PHE A 51 11.05 -9.42 19.25
N ASP A 52 12.11 -9.11 18.51
CA ASP A 52 13.49 -9.33 18.93
C ASP A 52 13.74 -10.73 19.56
N PRO A 53 13.59 -11.84 18.81
CA PRO A 53 13.76 -13.20 19.35
C PRO A 53 15.19 -13.46 19.86
N ASP A 54 16.18 -12.71 19.36
CA ASP A 54 17.57 -12.72 19.86
C ASP A 54 17.79 -11.84 21.11
N GLY A 55 16.72 -11.25 21.65
CA GLY A 55 16.78 -10.21 22.67
C GLY A 55 16.96 -8.80 22.11
N LYS A 56 16.57 -7.80 22.91
CA LYS A 56 16.62 -6.38 22.54
C LYS A 56 18.07 -5.90 22.39
N LYS A 57 18.54 -5.79 21.15
CA LYS A 57 19.90 -5.29 20.83
C LYS A 57 19.97 -3.77 20.80
N PHE A 58 18.85 -3.09 20.53
CA PHE A 58 18.79 -1.64 20.40
C PHE A 58 17.60 -1.08 21.18
N ASP A 59 17.78 0.09 21.80
CA ASP A 59 16.72 0.66 22.63
C ASP A 59 15.58 1.31 21.85
N ARG A 60 15.90 1.85 20.66
CA ARG A 60 15.00 2.67 19.83
C ARG A 60 14.50 1.94 18.58
N VAL A 61 15.11 0.80 18.25
CA VAL A 61 14.78 0.01 17.06
C VAL A 61 14.51 -1.40 17.52
N SER A 62 13.42 -1.97 17.05
CA SER A 62 13.09 -3.38 17.26
C SER A 62 12.89 -4.07 15.93
N ARG A 63 13.29 -5.34 15.89
CA ARG A 63 13.05 -6.24 14.78
C ARG A 63 11.72 -6.95 14.96
N LEU A 64 10.76 -6.59 14.13
CA LEU A 64 9.43 -7.18 14.11
C LEU A 64 9.45 -8.45 13.27
N PHE A 65 8.84 -9.50 13.79
CA PHE A 65 8.49 -10.71 13.06
C PHE A 65 6.98 -10.71 12.85
N CYS A 66 6.58 -10.64 11.60
CA CYS A 66 5.20 -10.43 11.20
C CYS A 66 4.79 -11.49 10.18
N ASP A 67 3.56 -11.99 10.33
CA ASP A 67 2.96 -12.92 9.38
C ASP A 67 1.82 -12.22 8.64
N SER A 68 1.73 -12.49 7.35
CA SER A 68 0.59 -12.06 6.52
C SER A 68 -0.69 -12.80 6.94
N GLU A 69 -1.82 -12.09 6.93
CA GLU A 69 -3.13 -12.68 7.16
C GLU A 69 -3.66 -13.43 5.93
N SER A 70 -3.29 -12.97 4.72
CA SER A 70 -3.92 -13.38 3.46
C SER A 70 -3.09 -14.36 2.65
N PHE A 71 -1.76 -14.18 2.61
CA PHE A 71 -0.90 -14.81 1.61
C PHE A 71 0.20 -15.73 2.18
N LYS A 72 0.13 -16.09 3.48
CA LYS A 72 1.16 -16.91 4.17
C LYS A 72 2.59 -16.41 3.94
N MET A 73 2.77 -15.10 3.92
CA MET A 73 4.08 -14.46 3.81
C MET A 73 4.67 -14.19 5.17
N GLU A 74 6.00 -14.23 5.22
CA GLU A 74 6.79 -13.86 6.38
C GLU A 74 7.47 -12.51 6.12
N LEU A 75 7.30 -11.59 7.05
CA LEU A 75 7.91 -10.27 7.03
C LEU A 75 8.78 -10.11 8.27
N ILE A 76 10.06 -9.79 8.05
CA ILE A 76 10.95 -9.27 9.08
C ILE A 76 11.22 -7.82 8.76
N LEU A 77 10.96 -6.92 9.72
CA LEU A 77 11.12 -5.49 9.53
C LEU A 77 11.73 -4.83 10.76
N ASP A 78 12.81 -4.08 10.58
CA ASP A 78 13.34 -3.20 11.61
C ASP A 78 12.54 -1.88 11.62
N VAL A 79 11.92 -1.57 12.75
CA VAL A 79 11.09 -0.35 12.93
C VAL A 79 11.61 0.45 14.11
N ASN A 80 11.57 1.78 13.98
CA ASN A 80 11.86 2.68 15.08
C ASN A 80 10.65 2.77 16.04
N THR A 81 10.71 2.00 17.12
CA THR A 81 9.65 1.90 18.13
C THR A 81 9.49 3.14 18.98
N GLN A 82 10.45 4.07 18.96
CA GLN A 82 10.34 5.36 19.67
C GLN A 82 9.32 6.29 19.00
N ILE A 83 9.30 6.32 17.67
CA ILE A 83 8.38 7.19 16.91
C ILE A 83 7.08 6.47 16.56
N TYR A 84 7.13 5.16 16.38
CA TYR A 84 5.98 4.36 16.00
C TYR A 84 5.87 3.13 16.91
N PRO A 85 5.19 3.27 18.08
CA PRO A 85 5.10 2.19 19.05
C PRO A 85 4.18 1.08 18.55
N MET A 86 4.76 -0.12 18.40
CA MET A 86 4.08 -1.35 18.00
C MET A 86 4.11 -2.37 19.14
N HIS A 87 3.03 -3.14 19.29
CA HIS A 87 2.89 -4.18 20.30
C HIS A 87 2.67 -5.57 19.68
N LEU A 88 2.83 -6.61 20.50
CA LEU A 88 2.50 -7.99 20.12
C LEU A 88 1.02 -8.09 19.75
N ASN A 89 0.75 -8.82 18.67
CA ASN A 89 -0.58 -8.98 18.07
C ASN A 89 -1.19 -7.72 17.45
N ASP A 90 -0.44 -6.63 17.31
CA ASP A 90 -0.91 -5.48 16.52
C ASP A 90 -1.04 -5.89 15.05
N LYS A 91 -2.11 -5.42 14.41
CA LYS A 91 -2.31 -5.53 12.96
C LYS A 91 -1.99 -4.22 12.28
N PHE A 92 -1.31 -4.30 11.15
CA PHE A 92 -1.01 -3.13 10.33
C PHE A 92 -1.09 -3.49 8.85
N ARG A 93 -1.45 -2.50 8.04
CA ARG A 93 -1.36 -2.58 6.59
C ARG A 93 0.01 -2.06 6.17
N LEU A 94 0.69 -2.83 5.33
CA LEU A 94 1.96 -2.46 4.73
C LEU A 94 1.80 -2.39 3.22
N VAL A 95 2.28 -1.29 2.66
CA VAL A 95 2.28 -1.01 1.23
C VAL A 95 3.71 -0.70 0.80
N LEU A 96 4.17 -1.35 -0.26
CA LEU A 96 5.45 -1.06 -0.92
C LEU A 96 5.16 -0.45 -2.28
N ALA A 97 5.78 0.68 -2.57
CA ALA A 97 5.59 1.42 -3.81
C ALA A 97 6.93 1.89 -4.38
N THR A 98 7.03 2.00 -5.71
CA THR A 98 8.18 2.61 -6.40
C THR A 98 8.11 4.14 -6.43
N THR A 99 6.89 4.69 -6.32
CA THR A 99 6.64 6.13 -6.39
C THR A 99 5.55 6.53 -5.41
N LEU A 100 5.70 7.73 -4.82
CA LEU A 100 4.71 8.35 -3.96
C LEU A 100 3.66 9.13 -4.77
N ARG A 101 3.92 9.37 -6.06
CA ARG A 101 3.02 10.07 -6.97
C ARG A 101 1.90 9.14 -7.45
N ASP A 102 0.70 9.67 -7.58
CA ASP A 102 -0.44 8.93 -8.14
C ASP A 102 -0.37 8.79 -9.67
N ASP A 103 0.50 9.57 -10.32
CA ASP A 103 0.70 9.51 -11.77
C ASP A 103 1.59 8.33 -12.21
N GLY A 104 2.23 7.62 -11.26
CA GLY A 104 3.10 6.48 -11.57
C GLY A 104 4.44 6.85 -12.23
N LEU A 105 4.72 8.14 -12.40
CA LEU A 105 5.99 8.62 -12.91
C LEU A 105 7.12 8.31 -11.92
N PRO A 106 8.33 7.98 -12.42
CA PRO A 106 9.49 7.80 -11.57
C PRO A 106 9.74 9.10 -10.80
N ASP A 107 9.96 8.98 -9.50
CA ASP A 107 10.24 10.13 -8.65
C ASP A 107 11.64 10.66 -8.98
N ASP A 108 11.77 11.98 -9.05
CA ASP A 108 13.10 12.60 -9.10
C ASP A 108 13.81 12.28 -7.78
N LYS A 109 15.10 11.94 -7.83
CA LYS A 109 15.88 11.48 -6.67
C LYS A 109 16.08 12.55 -5.59
N GLU A 110 15.40 13.68 -5.71
CA GLU A 110 15.50 14.85 -4.86
C GLU A 110 14.19 15.02 -4.10
N TYR A 111 14.27 14.88 -2.77
CA TYR A 111 13.12 15.08 -1.90
C TYR A 111 12.83 16.57 -1.77
N ASP A 112 11.69 17.01 -2.33
CA ASP A 112 11.20 18.38 -2.13
C ASP A 112 10.18 18.40 -0.97
N PRO A 113 10.50 19.03 0.17
CA PRO A 113 9.59 19.12 1.31
C PRO A 113 8.35 19.99 1.04
N LEU A 114 8.34 20.77 -0.04
CA LEU A 114 7.18 21.57 -0.46
C LEU A 114 6.19 20.76 -1.28
N VAL A 115 6.62 19.62 -1.84
CA VAL A 115 5.74 18.73 -2.61
C VAL A 115 4.94 17.87 -1.64
N HIS A 116 3.63 18.05 -1.70
CA HIS A 116 2.70 17.27 -0.93
C HIS A 116 2.25 16.04 -1.72
N TYR A 117 2.44 14.85 -1.13
CA TYR A 117 2.06 13.58 -1.75
C TYR A 117 0.83 13.03 -1.03
N PRO A 118 -0.37 13.08 -1.65
CA PRO A 118 -1.63 12.66 -1.03
C PRO A 118 -1.61 11.21 -0.52
N ARG A 119 -0.81 10.34 -1.16
CA ARG A 119 -0.63 8.95 -0.74
C ARG A 119 -0.04 8.85 0.67
N MET A 120 0.93 9.70 1.00
CA MET A 120 1.59 9.67 2.32
C MET A 120 0.64 10.00 3.47
N ASP A 121 -0.30 10.93 3.27
CA ASP A 121 -1.24 11.37 4.31
C ASP A 121 -2.10 10.25 4.88
N THR A 122 -2.31 9.19 4.09
CA THR A 122 -3.12 8.06 4.51
C THR A 122 -2.39 7.09 5.44
N PHE A 123 -1.05 7.17 5.49
CA PHE A 123 -0.17 6.30 6.25
C PHE A 123 0.50 7.05 7.39
N GLU A 124 0.78 6.34 8.48
CA GLU A 124 1.32 6.92 9.71
C GLU A 124 2.86 6.84 9.75
N TYR A 125 3.41 5.88 9.02
CA TYR A 125 4.84 5.60 9.02
C TYR A 125 5.32 5.35 7.60
N VAL A 126 6.33 6.10 7.17
CA VAL A 126 6.89 6.04 5.82
C VAL A 126 8.40 5.91 5.90
N MET A 127 8.97 5.02 5.10
CA MET A 127 10.41 4.83 4.93
C MET A 127 10.78 4.83 3.45
N PHE A 128 11.95 5.37 3.14
CA PHE A 128 12.54 5.32 1.80
C PHE A 128 13.82 4.48 1.84
N GLY A 129 13.96 3.60 0.87
CA GLY A 129 15.03 2.62 0.86
C GLY A 129 15.25 2.03 -0.52
N LYS A 130 16.08 0.99 -0.55
CA LYS A 130 16.50 0.33 -1.78
C LYS A 130 16.53 -1.18 -1.60
N VAL A 131 16.08 -1.90 -2.62
CA VAL A 131 16.21 -3.35 -2.71
C VAL A 131 17.65 -3.67 -3.08
N TYR A 132 18.34 -4.45 -2.25
CA TYR A 132 19.76 -4.77 -2.46
C TYR A 132 19.99 -6.24 -2.79
N ARG A 133 19.05 -7.12 -2.45
CA ARG A 133 19.17 -8.56 -2.70
C ARG A 133 17.79 -9.16 -2.92
N ILE A 134 17.71 -10.05 -3.91
CA ILE A 134 16.54 -10.88 -4.18
C ILE A 134 17.05 -12.32 -4.27
N GLU A 135 16.43 -13.23 -3.54
CA GLU A 135 16.71 -14.66 -3.58
C GLU A 135 15.48 -15.38 -4.15
N GLY A 136 15.68 -16.21 -5.17
CA GLY A 136 14.66 -17.13 -5.70
C GLY A 136 15.13 -18.56 -5.51
N GLU A 137 14.29 -19.42 -4.94
CA GLU A 137 14.61 -20.84 -4.77
C GLU A 137 14.18 -21.61 -6.02
N GLU A 138 15.01 -21.58 -7.08
CA GLU A 138 14.71 -22.26 -8.36
C GLU A 138 15.06 -23.77 -8.35
N SER A 139 15.60 -24.31 -7.25
CA SER A 139 16.44 -25.52 -7.31
C SER A 139 15.83 -26.85 -6.81
N SER A 140 14.59 -26.91 -6.34
CA SER A 140 13.98 -28.21 -5.97
C SER A 140 12.47 -28.11 -5.85
N GLY A 141 11.78 -29.00 -6.58
CA GLY A 141 10.35 -28.94 -6.83
C GLY A 141 9.46 -28.69 -5.61
N GLU A 142 8.39 -27.95 -5.86
CA GLU A 142 7.15 -27.75 -5.10
C GLU A 142 6.91 -26.38 -4.43
N SER A 143 7.91 -25.53 -4.17
CA SER A 143 7.65 -24.21 -3.57
C SER A 143 8.30 -23.05 -4.34
N ASN A 144 7.50 -22.33 -5.12
CA ASN A 144 7.89 -21.12 -5.85
C ASN A 144 8.03 -19.92 -4.90
N THR A 145 8.91 -20.03 -3.91
CA THR A 145 9.12 -18.98 -2.89
C THR A 145 10.27 -18.07 -3.27
N LEU A 146 10.06 -16.77 -3.07
CA LEU A 146 11.00 -15.70 -3.31
C LEU A 146 11.20 -14.91 -2.01
N ALA A 147 12.41 -14.45 -1.74
CA ALA A 147 12.73 -13.57 -0.63
C ALA A 147 13.37 -12.27 -1.15
N ALA A 148 12.70 -11.15 -0.90
CA ALA A 148 13.20 -9.82 -1.23
C ALA A 148 13.79 -9.16 0.03
N TYR A 149 14.98 -8.58 -0.11
CA TYR A 149 15.67 -7.85 0.95
C TYR A 149 15.84 -6.39 0.56
N ALA A 150 15.44 -5.52 1.48
CA ALA A 150 15.58 -4.08 1.32
C ALA A 150 16.25 -3.44 2.54
N SER A 151 16.84 -2.28 2.30
CA SER A 151 17.49 -1.46 3.32
C SER A 151 16.95 -0.04 3.28
N PHE A 152 16.52 0.46 4.44
CA PHE A 152 15.99 1.80 4.68
C PHE A 152 16.97 2.56 5.57
N GLY A 153 18.12 2.95 5.01
CA GLY A 153 19.14 3.73 5.75
C GLY A 153 19.77 2.99 6.94
N GLY A 154 19.82 1.65 6.91
CA GLY A 154 20.34 0.81 7.99
C GLY A 154 19.28 -0.03 8.70
N LEU A 155 17.99 0.28 8.51
CA LEU A 155 16.88 -0.59 8.91
C LEU A 155 16.66 -1.65 7.84
N LEU A 156 16.70 -2.92 8.22
CA LEU A 156 16.59 -4.02 7.27
C LEU A 156 15.15 -4.52 7.17
N MET A 157 14.79 -4.96 5.97
CA MET A 157 13.54 -5.66 5.69
C MET A 157 13.84 -6.95 4.93
N ARG A 158 13.14 -8.02 5.29
CA ARG A 158 13.06 -9.27 4.53
C ARG A 158 11.60 -9.64 4.35
N LEU A 159 11.15 -9.70 3.11
CA LEU A 159 9.83 -10.18 2.75
C LEU A 159 9.98 -11.51 2.01
N LYS A 160 9.45 -12.58 2.58
CA LYS A 160 9.46 -13.93 1.98
C LYS A 160 8.04 -14.35 1.66
N GLY A 161 7.80 -14.81 0.44
CA GLY A 161 6.48 -15.23 -0.01
C GLY A 161 6.52 -15.91 -1.37
N ASP A 162 5.36 -16.18 -1.94
CA ASP A 162 5.27 -16.76 -3.28
C ASP A 162 5.70 -15.76 -4.37
N ALA A 163 6.43 -16.23 -5.37
CA ALA A 163 6.97 -15.39 -6.45
C ALA A 163 5.88 -14.63 -7.23
N ASN A 164 4.66 -15.17 -7.32
CA ASN A 164 3.53 -14.52 -7.97
C ASN A 164 3.18 -13.16 -7.33
N ASN A 165 3.36 -13.04 -6.03
CA ASN A 165 3.04 -11.82 -5.28
C ASN A 165 4.22 -10.85 -5.19
N LEU A 166 5.43 -11.29 -5.55
CA LEU A 166 6.69 -10.54 -5.46
C LEU A 166 7.27 -10.18 -6.85
N HIS A 167 6.48 -10.33 -7.92
CA HIS A 167 6.95 -10.15 -9.31
C HIS A 167 7.37 -8.72 -9.69
N GLY A 168 7.11 -7.73 -8.83
CA GLY A 168 7.45 -6.31 -9.06
C GLY A 168 8.75 -5.83 -8.41
N PHE A 169 9.48 -6.68 -7.69
CA PHE A 169 10.73 -6.28 -7.05
C PHE A 169 11.90 -6.39 -8.01
N GLU A 170 12.59 -5.28 -8.23
CA GLU A 170 13.82 -5.23 -9.03
C GLU A 170 15.04 -4.98 -8.14
N LEU A 171 16.17 -5.61 -8.46
CA LEU A 171 17.43 -5.31 -7.81
C LEU A 171 17.82 -3.86 -8.08
N ASP A 172 18.39 -3.23 -7.06
CA ASP A 172 18.81 -1.84 -7.09
C ASP A 172 17.68 -0.82 -7.32
N SER A 173 16.41 -1.22 -7.17
CA SER A 173 15.26 -0.32 -7.25
C SER A 173 15.05 0.43 -5.93
N ASN A 174 14.65 1.70 -6.06
CA ASN A 174 14.20 2.52 -4.94
C ASN A 174 12.78 2.11 -4.57
N ILE A 175 12.54 1.95 -3.28
CA ILE A 175 11.22 1.58 -2.75
C ILE A 175 10.83 2.48 -1.58
N TYR A 176 9.55 2.79 -1.55
CA TYR A 176 8.87 3.42 -0.45
C TYR A 176 8.10 2.36 0.32
N LEU A 177 8.29 2.31 1.63
CA LEU A 177 7.51 1.51 2.54
C LEU A 177 6.55 2.43 3.28
N LEU A 178 5.27 2.13 3.19
CA LEU A 178 4.21 2.85 3.88
C LEU A 178 3.48 1.89 4.81
N MET A 179 3.27 2.31 6.04
CA MET A 179 2.62 1.52 7.09
C MET A 179 1.52 2.32 7.76
N LYS A 180 0.43 1.62 8.06
CA LYS A 180 -0.71 2.15 8.79
C LYS A 180 -1.21 1.11 9.79
N ARG A 181 -1.32 1.48 11.06
CA ARG A 181 -1.91 0.60 12.08
C ARG A 181 -3.40 0.47 11.84
N ILE A 182 -3.91 -0.75 12.00
CA ILE A 182 -5.35 -1.03 11.96
C ILE A 182 -5.82 -1.16 13.40
N THR A 183 -6.58 -0.16 13.86
CA THR A 183 -7.31 -0.22 15.12
C THR A 183 -8.70 -0.79 14.84
N PHE A 184 -9.05 -1.89 15.49
CA PHE A 184 -10.42 -2.42 15.49
C PHE A 184 -11.28 -1.70 16.52
#